data_AF-A0A4Y2ID94-F1
#
_entry.id   AF-A0A4Y2ID94-F1
#
_cell.length_a   1.000
_cell.length_b   1.000
_cell.length_c   1.000
_cell.angle_alpha   90.00
_cell.angle_beta   90.00
_cell.angle_gamma   90.00
#
_symmetry.space_group_name_H-M   'P 1'
#
loop_
_entity.id
_entity.type
_entity.pdbx_description
1 polymer ?
#
loop_
_entity_poly.entity_id
_entity_poly.type
_entity_poly.pdbx_seq_one_letter_code
_entity_poly.pdbx_strand_id
1 'polypeptide(L)'
;EIAERKRQEEIAERKSLEEIAERKSPEEIAERKHQEEIQMEERRRKEEYEERKRKDEMEFGLQKKRLEAEGRFSNFVANQNVNSTQMKPKLKFHLMQKFNSDENDISLYLIMFERLAKQAEILENT
;
A
#
# COMPACT_ATOMS: atom_id res chain seq x y z
N GLU A 1 52.43 -1.77 54.88
CA GLU A 1 52.46 -1.11 53.55
C GLU A 1 51.95 -2.01 52.41
N ILE A 2 52.56 -3.15 52.12
CA ILE A 2 52.16 -4.02 50.97
C ILE A 2 50.73 -4.58 51.11
N ALA A 3 50.34 -5.04 52.30
CA ALA A 3 49.00 -5.58 52.55
C ALA A 3 47.89 -4.53 52.45
N GLU A 4 48.22 -3.27 52.74
CA GLU A 4 47.27 -2.16 52.70
C GLU A 4 47.03 -1.67 51.28
N ARG A 5 48.09 -1.62 50.45
CA ARG A 5 47.98 -1.35 49.00
C ARG A 5 47.10 -2.39 48.30
N LYS A 6 47.31 -3.69 48.56
CA LYS A 6 46.47 -4.76 47.99
C LYS A 6 44.99 -4.60 48.36
N ARG A 7 44.70 -4.17 49.59
CA ARG A 7 43.33 -3.96 50.05
C ARG A 7 42.66 -2.78 49.36
N GLN A 8 43.40 -1.70 49.11
CA GLN A 8 42.87 -0.55 48.37
C GLN A 8 42.64 -0.89 46.89
N GLU A 9 43.53 -1.67 46.29
CA GLU A 9 43.43 -2.12 44.90
C GLU A 9 42.18 -3.02 44.71
N GLU A 10 41.93 -3.98 45.61
CA GLU A 10 40.73 -4.83 45.58
C GLU A 10 39.42 -4.00 45.69
N ILE A 11 39.42 -2.95 46.51
CA ILE A 11 38.26 -2.06 46.67
C ILE A 11 38.03 -1.24 45.40
N ALA A 12 39.08 -0.75 44.77
CA ALA A 12 38.99 0.00 43.51
C ALA A 12 38.49 -0.89 42.37
N GLU A 13 38.98 -2.13 42.30
CA GLU A 13 38.58 -3.10 41.29
C GLU A 13 37.10 -3.49 41.43
N ARG A 14 36.63 -3.75 42.66
CA ARG A 14 35.22 -4.01 42.94
C ARG A 14 34.31 -2.84 42.54
N LYS A 15 34.69 -1.61 42.88
CA LYS A 15 33.92 -0.41 42.49
C LYS A 15 33.85 -0.25 40.98
N SER A 16 34.96 -0.50 40.27
CA SER A 16 34.98 -0.42 38.81
C SER A 16 34.08 -1.46 38.15
N LEU A 17 34.03 -2.69 38.70
CA LEU A 17 33.15 -3.74 38.18
C LEU A 17 31.67 -3.45 38.44
N GLU A 18 31.35 -2.90 39.61
CA GLU A 18 29.99 -2.51 39.99
C GLU A 18 29.47 -1.36 39.11
N GLU A 19 30.29 -0.35 38.83
CA GLU A 19 29.95 0.76 37.91
C GLU A 19 29.68 0.28 36.47
N ILE A 20 30.45 -0.70 35.98
CA ILE A 20 30.23 -1.30 34.66
C ILE A 20 28.94 -2.12 34.62
N ALA A 21 28.62 -2.86 35.70
CA ALA A 21 27.39 -3.63 35.79
C ALA A 21 26.15 -2.71 35.88
N GLU A 22 26.22 -1.63 36.65
CA GLU A 22 25.16 -0.63 36.74
C GLU A 22 24.92 0.11 35.43
N ARG A 23 25.94 0.35 34.61
CA ARG A 23 25.76 0.97 33.29
C ARG A 23 25.20 0.04 32.23
N LYS A 24 25.58 -1.25 32.25
CA LYS A 24 25.09 -2.24 31.28
C LYS A 24 23.60 -2.55 31.43
N SER A 25 23.08 -2.56 32.65
CA SER A 25 21.67 -2.86 32.92
C SER A 25 20.66 -1.89 32.27
N PRO A 26 20.80 -0.56 32.38
CA PRO A 26 19.89 0.39 31.73
C PRO A 26 20.05 0.45 30.21
N GLU A 27 21.26 0.26 29.67
CA GLU A 27 21.48 0.19 28.22
C GLU A 27 20.77 -1.02 27.60
N GLU A 28 20.87 -2.20 28.21
CA GLU A 28 20.18 -3.41 27.74
C GLU A 28 18.65 -3.25 27.79
N ILE A 29 18.13 -2.59 28.82
CA ILE A 29 16.68 -2.29 28.94
C ILE A 29 16.24 -1.30 27.85
N ALA A 30 17.05 -0.27 27.56
CA ALA A 30 16.75 0.71 26.52
C ALA A 30 16.77 0.08 25.12
N GLU A 31 17.77 -0.75 24.83
CA GLU A 31 17.87 -1.47 23.56
C GLU A 31 16.69 -2.42 23.37
N ARG A 32 16.33 -3.19 24.40
CA ARG A 32 15.19 -4.10 24.35
C ARG A 32 13.87 -3.36 24.10
N LYS A 33 13.66 -2.21 24.75
CA LYS A 33 12.47 -1.36 24.52
C LYS A 33 12.44 -0.82 23.09
N HIS A 34 13.57 -0.39 22.56
CA HIS A 34 13.66 0.11 21.19
C HIS A 34 13.34 -0.99 20.16
N GLN A 35 13.86 -2.20 20.38
CA GLN A 35 13.52 -3.34 19.52
C GLN A 35 12.03 -3.70 19.57
N GLU A 36 11.41 -3.65 20.76
CA GLU A 36 9.97 -3.90 20.92
C GLU A 36 9.12 -2.83 20.22
N GLU A 37 9.52 -1.56 20.31
CA GLU A 37 8.86 -0.44 19.61
C GLU A 37 8.89 -0.63 18.09
N ILE A 38 10.05 -1.00 17.52
CA ILE A 38 10.19 -1.27 16.08
C ILE A 38 9.26 -2.42 15.66
N GLN A 39 9.24 -3.52 16.41
CA GLN A 39 8.37 -4.66 16.08
C GLN A 39 6.88 -4.30 16.12
N MET A 40 6.48 -3.51 17.10
CA MET A 40 5.11 -3.02 17.23
C MET A 40 4.72 -2.09 16.09
N GLU A 41 5.62 -1.20 15.68
CA GLU A 41 5.40 -0.30 14.53
C GLU A 41 5.28 -1.08 13.21
N GLU A 42 6.16 -2.05 12.96
CA GLU A 42 6.07 -2.90 11.77
C GLU A 42 4.76 -3.67 11.71
N ARG A 43 4.34 -4.24 12.84
CA ARG A 43 3.06 -4.94 12.95
C ARG A 43 1.89 -4.01 12.65
N ARG A 44 1.89 -2.81 13.24
CA ARG A 44 0.85 -1.80 13.00
C ARG A 44 0.77 -1.40 11.53
N ARG A 45 1.93 -1.16 10.88
CA ARG A 45 2.00 -0.81 9.46
C ARG A 45 1.44 -1.93 8.56
N LYS A 46 1.70 -3.19 8.91
CA LYS A 46 1.16 -4.36 8.20
C LYS A 46 -0.37 -4.47 8.36
N GLU A 47 -0.87 -4.25 9.56
CA GLU A 47 -2.32 -4.29 9.85
C GLU A 47 -3.06 -3.17 9.08
N GLU A 48 -2.51 -1.96 9.05
CA GLU A 48 -3.07 -0.82 8.28
C GLU A 48 -3.12 -1.11 6.77
N TYR A 49 -2.06 -1.70 6.22
CA TYR A 49 -2.01 -2.08 4.81
C TYR A 49 -3.07 -3.13 4.45
N GLU A 50 -3.23 -4.16 5.28
CA GLU A 50 -4.24 -5.20 5.08
C GLU A 50 -5.67 -4.65 5.19
N GLU A 51 -5.91 -3.73 6.12
CA GLU A 51 -7.21 -3.07 6.25
C GLU A 51 -7.53 -2.24 4.99
N ARG A 52 -6.58 -1.44 4.52
CA ARG A 52 -6.73 -0.64 3.30
C ARG A 52 -7.02 -1.52 2.09
N LYS A 53 -6.27 -2.61 1.93
CA LYS A 53 -6.48 -3.58 0.85
C LYS A 53 -7.88 -4.19 0.88
N ARG A 54 -8.39 -4.59 2.06
CA ARG A 54 -9.76 -5.12 2.18
C ARG A 54 -10.82 -4.09 1.81
N LYS A 55 -10.61 -2.83 2.18
CA LYS A 55 -11.52 -1.73 1.84
C LYS A 55 -11.55 -1.50 0.32
N ASP A 56 -10.39 -1.43 -0.31
CA ASP A 56 -10.26 -1.22 -1.76
C ASP A 56 -10.90 -2.39 -2.53
N GLU A 57 -10.70 -3.63 -2.07
CA GLU A 57 -11.30 -4.83 -2.67
C GLU A 57 -12.83 -4.84 -2.54
N MET A 58 -13.36 -4.42 -1.38
CA MET A 58 -14.79 -4.28 -1.17
C MET A 58 -15.39 -3.20 -2.07
N GLU A 59 -14.74 -2.03 -2.16
CA GLU A 59 -15.19 -0.92 -3.00
C GLU A 59 -15.23 -1.34 -4.48
N PHE A 60 -14.18 -2.00 -4.96
CA PHE A 60 -14.13 -2.54 -6.31
C PHE A 60 -15.24 -3.57 -6.54
N GLY A 61 -15.49 -4.47 -5.58
CA GLY A 61 -16.56 -5.45 -5.64
C GLY A 61 -17.96 -4.80 -5.75
N LEU A 62 -18.20 -3.71 -5.02
CA LEU A 62 -19.45 -2.95 -5.09
C LEU A 62 -19.61 -2.22 -6.42
N GLN A 63 -18.56 -1.54 -6.90
CA GLN A 63 -18.58 -0.89 -8.22
C GLN A 63 -18.84 -1.89 -9.35
N LYS A 64 -18.20 -3.07 -9.30
CA LYS A 64 -18.42 -4.15 -10.27
C LYS A 64 -19.89 -4.60 -10.30
N LYS A 65 -20.52 -4.80 -9.13
CA LYS A 65 -21.94 -5.15 -9.05
C LYS A 65 -22.85 -4.04 -9.58
N ARG A 66 -22.53 -2.77 -9.30
CA ARG A 66 -23.27 -1.62 -9.83
C ARG A 66 -23.23 -1.61 -11.37
N LEU A 67 -22.06 -1.78 -11.96
CA LEU A 67 -21.89 -1.85 -13.41
C LEU A 67 -22.60 -3.07 -14.02
N GLU A 68 -22.56 -4.23 -13.37
CA GLU A 68 -23.29 -5.41 -13.84
C GLU A 68 -24.80 -5.21 -13.82
N ALA A 69 -25.34 -4.57 -12.78
CA ALA A 69 -26.75 -4.20 -12.70
C ALA A 69 -27.12 -3.18 -13.79
N GLU A 70 -26.33 -2.11 -13.94
CA GLU A 70 -26.52 -1.06 -14.94
C GLU A 70 -26.46 -1.60 -16.38
N GLY A 71 -25.56 -2.54 -16.66
CA GLY A 71 -25.47 -3.26 -17.94
C GLY A 71 -26.71 -4.13 -18.25
N ARG A 72 -27.41 -4.62 -17.22
CA ARG A 72 -28.69 -5.34 -17.39
C ARG A 72 -29.85 -4.37 -17.63
N PHE A 73 -29.84 -3.17 -17.03
CA PHE A 73 -30.84 -2.13 -17.30
C PHE A 73 -30.70 -1.52 -18.71
N SER A 74 -29.49 -1.51 -19.29
CA SER A 74 -29.29 -1.05 -20.68
C SER A 74 -29.99 -1.94 -21.71
N ASN A 75 -30.21 -3.22 -21.40
CA ASN A 75 -30.88 -4.17 -22.28
C ASN A 75 -32.42 -4.08 -22.21
N PHE A 76 -32.98 -3.48 -21.15
CA PHE A 76 -34.43 -3.32 -21.00
C PHE A 76 -34.94 -2.01 -21.60
N VAL A 77 -34.15 -0.92 -21.51
CA VAL A 77 -34.49 0.39 -22.11
C VAL A 77 -34.28 0.42 -23.64
N ALA A 78 -33.54 -0.55 -24.19
CA ALA A 78 -33.28 -0.64 -25.64
C ALA A 78 -34.52 -1.00 -26.49
N ASN A 79 -35.61 -1.51 -25.89
CA ASN A 79 -36.82 -1.87 -26.61
C ASN A 79 -37.96 -0.83 -26.54
N GLN A 80 -37.71 0.35 -25.93
CA GLN A 80 -38.64 1.49 -25.99
C GLN A 80 -37.93 2.82 -26.21
N ASN A 81 -37.03 2.91 -27.19
CA ASN A 81 -36.71 4.20 -27.79
C ASN A 81 -36.16 4.00 -29.20
N VAL A 82 -37.05 3.64 -30.11
CA VAL A 82 -36.91 4.10 -31.49
C VAL A 82 -37.08 5.62 -31.43
N ASN A 83 -36.02 6.35 -31.81
CA ASN A 83 -36.01 7.79 -32.14
C ASN A 83 -35.43 8.75 -31.08
N SER A 84 -34.18 8.57 -30.64
CA SER A 84 -33.29 9.73 -30.53
C SER A 84 -31.83 9.29 -30.48
N THR A 85 -31.09 9.64 -31.53
CA THR A 85 -29.65 9.93 -31.61
C THR A 85 -28.81 9.60 -30.35
N GLN A 86 -28.69 8.31 -30.00
CA GLN A 86 -27.71 7.86 -29.03
C GLN A 86 -26.49 7.41 -29.81
N MET A 87 -25.72 8.37 -30.32
CA MET A 87 -24.37 8.10 -30.80
C MET A 87 -23.50 7.77 -29.60
N LYS A 88 -23.60 6.52 -29.12
CA LYS A 88 -22.55 5.95 -28.27
C LYS A 88 -21.25 6.07 -29.07
N PRO A 89 -20.20 6.71 -28.54
CA PRO A 89 -18.90 6.60 -29.19
C PRO A 89 -18.59 5.10 -29.20
N LYS A 90 -18.55 4.50 -30.39
CA LYS A 90 -18.15 3.10 -30.56
C LYS A 90 -16.66 3.05 -30.26
N LEU A 91 -16.29 3.09 -28.98
CA LEU A 91 -14.98 2.70 -28.51
C LEU A 91 -14.81 1.27 -28.98
N LYS A 92 -14.04 1.12 -30.06
CA LYS A 92 -13.75 -0.16 -30.68
C LYS A 92 -12.80 -0.86 -29.71
N PHE A 93 -13.33 -1.53 -28.69
CA PHE A 93 -12.58 -2.28 -27.68
C PHE A 93 -11.61 -3.29 -28.32
N HIS A 94 -11.84 -3.67 -29.59
CA HIS A 94 -10.97 -4.49 -30.40
C HIS A 94 -9.60 -3.84 -30.74
N LEU A 95 -9.46 -2.51 -30.59
CA LEU A 95 -8.21 -1.79 -30.86
C LEU A 95 -7.29 -1.72 -29.63
N MET A 96 -7.80 -1.97 -28.43
CA MET A 96 -6.97 -2.09 -27.24
C MET A 96 -6.42 -3.52 -27.17
N GLN A 97 -5.15 -3.69 -27.52
CA GLN A 97 -4.41 -4.90 -27.15
C GLN A 97 -4.51 -5.08 -25.64
N LYS A 98 -4.87 -6.29 -25.18
CA LYS A 98 -4.94 -6.58 -23.75
C LYS A 98 -3.59 -6.30 -23.12
N PHE A 99 -3.60 -5.63 -21.96
CA PHE A 99 -2.38 -5.36 -21.21
C PHE A 99 -1.74 -6.68 -20.78
N ASN A 100 -0.53 -6.94 -21.26
CA ASN A 100 0.29 -8.06 -20.85
C ASN A 100 1.38 -7.52 -19.92
N SER A 101 1.34 -7.89 -18.64
CA SER A 101 2.32 -7.44 -17.63
C SER A 101 3.73 -7.97 -17.86
N ASP A 102 3.84 -9.05 -18.63
CA ASP A 102 5.09 -9.81 -18.76
C ASP A 102 5.93 -9.32 -19.96
N GLU A 103 5.33 -8.59 -20.90
CA GLU A 103 5.95 -8.16 -22.16
C GLU A 103 5.85 -6.65 -22.44
N ASN A 104 4.92 -5.90 -21.82
CA ASN A 104 4.65 -4.51 -22.20
C ASN A 104 5.03 -3.46 -21.14
N ASP A 105 5.68 -2.38 -21.59
CA ASP A 105 5.86 -1.16 -20.82
C ASP A 105 4.51 -0.54 -20.44
N ILE A 106 4.21 -0.50 -19.14
CA ILE A 106 2.97 0.08 -18.60
C ILE A 106 2.73 1.52 -19.08
N SER A 107 3.81 2.28 -19.28
CA SER A 107 3.77 3.65 -19.80
C SER A 107 3.12 3.72 -21.18
N LEU A 108 3.39 2.76 -22.07
CA LEU A 108 2.83 2.75 -23.42
C LEU A 108 1.32 2.51 -23.39
N TYR A 109 0.87 1.61 -22.51
CA TYR A 109 -0.56 1.34 -22.32
C TYR A 109 -1.31 2.55 -21.77
N LEU A 110 -0.72 3.25 -20.79
CA LEU A 110 -1.31 4.47 -20.22
C LEU A 110 -1.41 5.60 -21.27
N ILE A 111 -0.37 5.80 -22.09
CA ILE A 111 -0.38 6.81 -23.16
C ILE A 111 -1.45 6.50 -24.21
N MET A 112 -1.59 5.23 -24.62
CA MET A 112 -2.62 4.81 -25.58
C MET A 112 -4.02 5.02 -25.01
N PHE A 113 -4.23 4.66 -23.75
CA PHE A 113 -5.49 4.88 -23.06
C PHE A 113 -5.86 6.37 -22.98
N GLU A 114 -4.92 7.22 -22.59
CA GLU A 114 -5.14 8.67 -22.49
C GLU A 114 -5.49 9.29 -23.85
N ARG A 115 -4.83 8.85 -24.94
CA ARG A 115 -5.16 9.31 -26.31
C ARG A 115 -6.57 8.91 -26.72
N LEU A 116 -6.99 7.69 -26.40
CA LEU A 116 -8.34 7.20 -26.71
C LEU A 116 -9.40 7.94 -25.88
N ALA A 117 -9.12 8.20 -24.60
CA ALA A 117 -10.01 8.98 -23.74
C ALA A 117 -10.21 10.40 -24.29
N LYS A 118 -9.13 11.08 -24.69
CA LYS A 118 -9.20 12.41 -25.34
C LYS A 118 -9.99 12.37 -26.64
N GLN A 119 -9.83 11.34 -27.47
CA GLN A 119 -10.63 11.19 -28.70
C GLN A 119 -12.12 10.98 -28.40
N ALA A 120 -12.46 10.24 -27.35
CA ALA A 120 -13.84 10.02 -26.94
C ALA A 120 -14.48 11.29 -26.35
N GLU A 121 -13.73 12.06 -25.55
CA GLU A 121 -14.15 13.34 -24.98
C GLU A 121 -14.42 14.41 -26.05
N ILE A 122 -13.64 14.41 -27.14
CA ILE A 122 -13.88 15.30 -28.30
C ILE A 122 -15.18 14.92 -29.03
N LEU A 123 -15.51 13.63 -29.09
CA LEU A 123 -16.71 13.12 -29.77
C LEU A 123 -18.01 13.39 -28.99
N GLU A 124 -17.93 13.67 -27.68
CA GLU A 124 -19.08 14.04 -26.84
C GLU A 124 -19.39 15.54 -26.86
N ASN A 125 -18.41 16.38 -27.24
CA ASN A 125 -18.51 17.85 -27.26
C ASN A 125 -18.80 18.46 -28.64
N THR A 126 -19.15 17.65 -29.64
CA THR A 126 -19.52 18.08 -31.01
C THR A 126 -20.96 17.69 -31.32
#